data_AF-A0A7S2NY10-F1
#
_entry.id   AF-A0A7S2NY10-F1
#
_cell.length_a   1.000
_cell.length_b   1.000
_cell.length_c   1.000
_cell.angle_alpha   90.00
_cell.angle_beta   90.00
_cell.angle_gamma   90.00
#
_symmetry.space_group_name_H-M   'P 1'
#
loop_
_entity.id
_entity.type
_entity.pdbx_description
1 polymer ?
#
loop_
_entity_poly.entity_id
_entity_poly.type
_entity_poly.pdbx_seq_one_letter_code
_entity_poly.pdbx_strand_id
1 'polypeptide(L)'
;MMGLKEEFGRAAKWIEQQRMPTPGSHGMHKMFEINIRLLGGLLSAGTLSGEQALVDAAQRIADAMLPAFGSASGLPNSMVDLGTRASQNEGGGAILSEVGTLALELRGLSHELSHKAGSQAYAKAADRC
;
A
#
# COMPACT_ATOMS: atom_id res chain seq x y z
N MET A 1 6.40 -4.91 20.77
CA MET A 1 6.85 -3.66 21.39
C MET A 1 6.25 -3.46 22.78
N MET A 2 4.94 -3.21 22.95
CA MET A 2 4.33 -2.90 24.26
C MET A 2 3.70 -4.08 25.02
N GLY A 3 3.76 -5.31 24.50
CA GLY A 3 3.17 -6.49 25.15
C GLY A 3 1.64 -6.60 25.09
N LEU A 4 0.95 -5.67 24.42
CA LEU A 4 -0.51 -5.62 24.27
C LEU A 4 -1.05 -6.67 23.28
N LYS A 5 -0.93 -7.95 23.65
CA LYS A 5 -1.25 -9.08 22.76
C LYS A 5 -2.75 -9.24 22.48
N GLU A 6 -3.60 -8.98 23.47
CA GLU A 6 -5.05 -9.11 23.32
C GLU A 6 -5.64 -8.01 22.42
N GLU A 7 -5.20 -6.77 22.60
CA GLU A 7 -5.58 -5.63 21.76
C GLU A 7 -5.10 -5.83 20.33
N PHE A 8 -3.86 -6.27 20.16
CA PHE A 8 -3.32 -6.60 18.86
C PHE A 8 -4.14 -7.70 18.17
N GLY A 9 -4.42 -8.81 18.87
CA GLY A 9 -5.21 -9.91 18.33
C GLY A 9 -6.62 -9.47 17.89
N ARG A 10 -7.29 -8.62 18.67
CA ARG A 10 -8.58 -8.03 18.28
C ARG A 10 -8.47 -7.16 17.04
N ALA A 11 -7.45 -6.32 16.94
CA ALA A 11 -7.24 -5.46 15.78
C ALA A 11 -6.91 -6.26 14.50
N ALA A 12 -6.03 -7.26 14.60
CA ALA A 12 -5.67 -8.11 13.47
C ALA A 12 -6.88 -8.88 12.92
N LYS A 13 -7.69 -9.46 13.81
CA LYS A 13 -8.93 -10.15 13.44
C LYS A 13 -9.95 -9.20 12.78
N TRP A 14 -10.03 -7.96 13.27
CA TRP A 14 -10.89 -6.96 12.64
C TRP A 14 -10.43 -6.63 11.20
N ILE A 15 -9.12 -6.48 10.97
CA ILE A 15 -8.52 -6.21 9.65
C ILE A 15 -8.78 -7.36 8.67
N GLU A 16 -8.63 -8.61 9.12
CA GLU A 16 -8.91 -9.81 8.31
C GLU A 16 -10.33 -9.80 7.74
N GLN A 17 -11.30 -9.30 8.52
CA GLN A 17 -12.70 -9.23 8.14
C GLN A 17 -13.04 -8.04 7.23
N GLN A 18 -12.12 -7.06 7.07
CA GLN A 18 -12.37 -5.89 6.25
C GLN A 18 -12.24 -6.19 4.75
N ARG A 19 -13.15 -5.59 3.99
CA ARG A 19 -13.14 -5.63 2.52
C ARG A 19 -12.50 -4.35 1.98
N MET A 20 -11.96 -4.44 0.76
CA MET A 20 -11.53 -3.25 0.04
C MET A 20 -12.75 -2.33 -0.24
N PRO A 21 -12.55 -1.01 -0.31
CA PRO A 21 -13.54 -0.06 -0.79
C PRO A 21 -14.22 -0.50 -2.08
N THR A 22 -15.51 -0.23 -2.23
CA THR A 22 -16.19 -0.35 -3.52
C THR A 22 -16.06 0.95 -4.32
N PRO A 23 -16.16 0.91 -5.66
CA PRO A 23 -16.26 2.12 -6.47
C PRO A 23 -17.26 3.14 -5.90
N GLY A 24 -16.81 4.37 -5.69
CA GLY A 24 -17.64 5.48 -5.19
C GLY A 24 -17.83 5.55 -3.66
N SER A 25 -17.19 4.68 -2.86
CA SER A 25 -17.40 4.68 -1.40
C SER A 25 -16.52 5.68 -0.63
N HIS A 26 -15.31 6.00 -1.13
CA HIS A 26 -14.36 6.86 -0.42
C HIS A 26 -13.64 7.90 -1.30
N GLY A 27 -13.60 7.71 -2.62
CA GLY A 27 -13.00 8.67 -3.56
C GLY A 27 -11.46 8.65 -3.57
N MET A 28 -10.87 9.78 -3.97
CA MET A 28 -9.42 9.93 -4.16
C MET A 28 -8.68 10.22 -2.85
N HIS A 29 -7.56 9.56 -2.63
CA HIS A 29 -6.68 9.73 -1.49
C HIS A 29 -5.22 9.87 -1.91
N LYS A 30 -4.41 10.55 -1.08
CA LYS A 30 -2.96 10.68 -1.30
C LYS A 30 -2.29 9.31 -1.27
N MET A 31 -1.58 8.96 -2.34
CA MET A 31 -0.77 7.74 -2.42
C MET A 31 0.28 7.70 -1.31
N PHE A 32 0.96 8.83 -1.07
CA PHE A 32 1.95 8.98 0.00
C PHE A 32 1.39 8.59 1.37
N GLU A 33 0.19 9.09 1.72
CA GLU A 33 -0.40 8.85 3.04
C GLU A 33 -0.88 7.42 3.21
N ILE A 34 -1.44 6.83 2.15
CA ILE A 34 -1.79 5.40 2.16
C ILE A 34 -0.53 4.56 2.33
N ASN A 35 0.55 4.91 1.62
CA ASN A 35 1.80 4.17 1.66
C ASN A 35 2.41 4.15 3.08
N ILE A 36 2.69 5.32 3.66
CA ILE A 36 3.41 5.36 4.94
C ILE A 36 2.55 4.93 6.14
N ARG A 37 1.21 5.07 6.07
CA ARG A 37 0.32 4.74 7.20
C ARG A 37 -0.28 3.34 7.07
N LEU A 38 -0.96 3.06 5.97
CA LEU A 38 -1.67 1.79 5.78
C LEU A 38 -0.70 0.69 5.36
N LEU A 39 0.04 0.89 4.26
CA LEU A 39 0.94 -0.14 3.76
C LEU A 39 2.07 -0.40 4.75
N GLY A 40 2.81 0.64 5.15
CA GLY A 40 3.88 0.53 6.14
C GLY A 40 3.44 -0.04 7.49
N GLY A 41 2.27 0.36 7.98
CA GLY A 41 1.70 -0.13 9.24
C GLY A 41 1.31 -1.61 9.19
N LEU A 42 0.58 -2.02 8.15
CA LEU A 42 0.18 -3.42 7.95
C LEU A 42 1.40 -4.32 7.76
N LEU A 43 2.37 -3.88 6.97
CA LEU A 43 3.56 -4.65 6.68
C LEU A 43 4.43 -4.82 7.93
N SER A 44 4.69 -3.74 8.65
CA SER A 44 5.44 -3.80 9.91
C SER A 44 4.76 -4.70 10.93
N ALA A 45 3.42 -4.60 11.05
CA ALA A 45 2.65 -5.43 11.95
C ALA A 45 2.68 -6.92 11.53
N GLY A 46 2.54 -7.21 10.24
CA GLY A 46 2.63 -8.55 9.68
C GLY A 46 4.00 -9.19 9.92
N THR A 47 5.09 -8.51 9.55
CA THR A 47 6.46 -9.01 9.72
C THR A 47 6.83 -9.23 11.20
N LEU A 48 6.41 -8.35 12.11
CA LEU A 48 6.71 -8.50 13.54
C LEU A 48 5.87 -9.57 14.24
N SER A 49 4.68 -9.88 13.74
CA SER A 49 3.74 -10.82 14.38
C SER A 49 3.72 -12.20 13.74
N GLY A 50 4.07 -12.31 12.46
CA GLY A 50 3.84 -13.49 11.64
C GLY A 50 2.40 -13.67 11.15
N GLU A 51 1.50 -12.71 11.42
CA GLU A 51 0.09 -12.79 11.00
C GLU A 51 -0.07 -12.51 9.51
N GLN A 52 -0.23 -13.58 8.72
CA GLN A 52 -0.31 -13.50 7.25
C GLN A 52 -1.47 -12.63 6.75
N ALA A 53 -2.58 -12.57 7.49
CA ALA A 53 -3.74 -11.75 7.12
C ALA A 53 -3.41 -10.25 7.00
N LEU A 54 -2.42 -9.76 7.77
CA LEU A 54 -1.95 -8.37 7.70
C LEU A 54 -1.13 -8.12 6.43
N VAL A 55 -0.26 -9.06 6.06
CA VAL A 55 0.50 -9.01 4.81
C VAL A 55 -0.43 -9.12 3.60
N ASP A 56 -1.47 -9.95 3.66
CA ASP A 56 -2.46 -10.06 2.59
C ASP A 56 -3.33 -8.79 2.49
N ALA A 57 -3.63 -8.11 3.61
CA ALA A 57 -4.25 -6.78 3.59
C ALA A 57 -3.33 -5.72 2.94
N ALA A 58 -2.04 -5.74 3.29
CA ALA A 58 -1.02 -4.87 2.68
C ALA A 58 -0.95 -5.09 1.16
N GLN A 59 -0.95 -6.35 0.72
CA GLN A 59 -0.95 -6.73 -0.69
C GLN A 59 -2.17 -6.17 -1.44
N ARG A 60 -3.38 -6.33 -0.88
CA ARG A 60 -4.62 -5.82 -1.50
C ARG A 60 -4.60 -4.30 -1.73
N ILE A 61 -4.02 -3.56 -0.78
CA ILE A 61 -3.86 -2.09 -0.90
C ILE A 61 -2.84 -1.75 -1.99
N ALA A 62 -1.67 -2.38 -1.97
CA ALA A 62 -0.63 -2.12 -2.97
C ALA A 62 -1.10 -2.47 -4.40
N ASP A 63 -1.85 -3.57 -4.56
CA ASP A 63 -2.43 -3.95 -5.85
C ASP A 63 -3.38 -2.87 -6.42
N ALA A 64 -4.15 -2.22 -5.55
CA ALA A 64 -5.01 -1.11 -5.94
C ALA A 64 -4.21 0.16 -6.29
N MET A 65 -3.01 0.32 -5.75
CA MET A 65 -2.11 1.45 -6.02
C MET A 65 -1.27 1.27 -7.30
N LEU A 66 -0.99 0.04 -7.73
CA LEU A 66 -0.11 -0.25 -8.89
C LEU A 66 -0.44 0.55 -10.17
N PRO A 67 -1.72 0.78 -10.54
CA PRO A 67 -2.04 1.57 -11.73
C PRO A 67 -1.49 3.00 -11.72
N ALA A 68 -1.29 3.60 -10.54
CA ALA A 68 -0.74 4.95 -10.41
C ALA A 68 0.70 5.09 -10.93
N PHE A 69 1.47 3.98 -10.95
CA PHE A 69 2.86 3.95 -11.43
C PHE A 69 2.98 3.87 -12.96
N GLY A 70 1.86 3.72 -13.68
CA GLY A 70 1.79 3.67 -15.13
C GLY A 70 1.55 5.03 -15.80
N SER A 71 1.82 6.15 -15.12
CA SER A 71 1.51 7.49 -15.61
C SER A 71 2.35 7.88 -16.83
N ALA A 72 1.88 8.87 -17.59
CA ALA A 72 2.56 9.39 -18.78
C ALA A 72 3.88 10.12 -18.47
N SER A 73 4.07 10.64 -17.24
CA SER A 73 5.30 11.34 -16.86
C SER A 73 6.43 10.37 -16.46
N GLY A 74 6.12 9.08 -16.29
CA GLY A 74 7.03 8.07 -15.73
C GLY A 74 7.08 8.05 -14.20
N LEU A 75 6.63 9.11 -13.53
CA LEU A 75 6.50 9.18 -12.07
C LEU A 75 5.08 8.76 -11.64
N PRO A 76 4.90 8.18 -10.44
CA PRO A 76 3.57 7.80 -9.97
C PRO A 76 2.64 9.00 -9.80
N ASN A 77 1.36 8.79 -10.11
CA ASN A 77 0.30 9.75 -9.81
C ASN A 77 0.19 9.97 -8.28
N SER A 78 -0.04 11.21 -7.84
CA SER A 78 -0.09 11.53 -6.41
C SER A 78 -1.37 11.07 -5.69
N MET A 79 -2.45 10.83 -6.44
CA MET A 79 -3.75 10.40 -5.91
C MET A 79 -4.18 9.04 -6.46
N VAL A 80 -4.85 8.26 -5.62
CA VAL A 80 -5.51 7.01 -6.00
C VAL A 80 -6.85 6.86 -5.29
N ASP A 81 -7.84 6.32 -5.99
CA ASP A 81 -9.06 5.80 -5.39
C ASP A 81 -8.93 4.28 -5.27
N LEU A 82 -8.95 3.74 -4.04
CA LEU A 82 -8.74 2.32 -3.80
C LEU A 82 -9.90 1.42 -4.28
N GLY A 83 -11.10 1.99 -4.46
CA GLY A 83 -12.28 1.27 -4.92
C GLY A 83 -12.35 1.19 -6.45
N THR A 84 -12.07 2.31 -7.13
CA THR A 84 -12.06 2.35 -8.61
C THR A 84 -10.71 2.01 -9.22
N ARG A 85 -9.62 2.11 -8.44
CA ARG A 85 -8.21 2.07 -8.88
C ARG A 85 -7.83 3.18 -9.86
N ALA A 86 -8.69 4.18 -10.02
CA ALA A 86 -8.35 5.37 -10.78
C ALA A 86 -7.27 6.17 -10.05
N SER A 87 -6.41 6.84 -10.81
CA SER A 87 -5.35 7.68 -10.26
C SER A 87 -5.18 8.95 -11.07
N GLN A 88 -4.72 10.01 -10.41
CA GLN A 88 -4.48 11.31 -11.04
C GLN A 88 -3.42 12.09 -10.27
N ASN A 89 -2.83 13.10 -10.91
CA ASN A 89 -2.01 14.08 -10.20
C ASN A 89 -2.87 15.21 -9.64
N GLU A 90 -2.56 15.60 -8.42
CA GLU A 90 -3.02 16.86 -7.84
C GLU A 90 -2.10 18.00 -8.27
N GLY A 91 -2.67 19.05 -8.88
CA GLY A 91 -1.91 20.28 -9.17
C GLY A 91 -0.94 20.23 -10.36
N GLY A 92 -1.05 19.23 -11.25
CA GLY A 92 -0.33 19.22 -12.54
C GLY A 92 1.15 18.81 -12.50
N GLY A 93 1.68 18.42 -11.34
CA GLY A 93 3.05 17.95 -11.18
C GLY A 93 3.23 16.96 -10.01
N ALA A 94 4.40 16.35 -9.93
CA ALA A 94 4.75 15.43 -8.85
C ALA A 94 5.41 16.17 -7.69
N ILE A 95 5.04 15.83 -6.45
CA ILE A 95 5.71 16.33 -5.25
C ILE A 95 6.83 15.36 -4.89
N LEU A 96 8.07 15.83 -4.87
CA LEU A 96 9.27 14.99 -4.68
C LEU A 96 9.18 14.12 -3.42
N SER A 97 8.73 14.69 -2.29
CA SER A 97 8.58 13.94 -1.04
C SER A 97 7.50 12.86 -1.11
N GLU A 98 6.43 13.07 -1.88
CA GLU A 98 5.38 12.06 -2.03
C GLU A 98 5.87 10.89 -2.88
N VAL A 99 6.59 11.17 -3.97
CA VAL A 99 7.13 10.14 -4.85
C VAL A 99 8.29 9.39 -4.18
N GLY A 100 9.26 10.11 -3.61
CA GLY A 100 10.46 9.54 -3.00
C GLY A 100 10.20 8.71 -1.74
N THR A 101 9.01 8.81 -1.15
CA THR A 101 8.64 8.10 0.10
C THR A 101 7.62 6.99 -0.16
N LEU A 102 7.79 6.26 -1.27
CA LEU A 102 7.03 5.05 -1.59
C LEU A 102 7.90 3.79 -1.64
N ALA A 103 9.20 3.96 -1.89
CA ALA A 103 10.07 2.86 -2.31
C ALA A 103 10.31 1.82 -1.21
N LEU A 104 10.41 2.24 0.06
CA LEU A 104 10.74 1.33 1.16
C LEU A 104 9.62 0.32 1.40
N GLU A 105 8.39 0.78 1.49
CA GLU A 105 7.21 -0.05 1.77
C GLU A 105 6.92 -1.00 0.60
N LEU A 106 7.05 -0.52 -0.64
CA LEU A 106 6.88 -1.34 -1.84
C LEU A 106 7.96 -2.44 -1.96
N ARG A 107 9.23 -2.10 -1.69
CA ARG A 107 10.31 -3.11 -1.67
C ARG A 107 10.14 -4.09 -0.52
N GLY A 108 9.73 -3.60 0.65
CA GLY A 108 9.39 -4.44 1.81
C GLY A 108 8.31 -5.45 1.43
N LEU A 109 7.23 -5.00 0.79
CA LEU A 109 6.14 -5.90 0.38
C LEU A 109 6.63 -6.93 -0.65
N SER A 110 7.45 -6.50 -1.61
CA SER A 110 8.08 -7.41 -2.58
C SER A 110 8.93 -8.49 -1.90
N HIS A 111 9.69 -8.12 -0.87
CA HIS A 111 10.51 -9.03 -0.07
C HIS A 111 9.65 -10.04 0.69
N GLU A 112 8.65 -9.58 1.45
CA GLU A 112 7.74 -10.45 2.22
C GLU A 112 6.99 -11.43 1.32
N LEU A 113 6.68 -11.01 0.08
CA LEU A 113 5.98 -11.82 -0.92
C LEU A 113 6.92 -12.49 -1.93
N SER A 114 8.23 -12.57 -1.66
CA SER A 114 9.22 -13.12 -2.59
C SER A 114 8.91 -14.54 -3.08
N HIS A 115 8.19 -15.33 -2.28
CA HIS A 115 7.72 -16.67 -2.62
C HIS A 115 6.48 -16.69 -3.54
N LYS A 116 5.75 -15.58 -3.69
CA LYS A 116 4.57 -15.46 -4.55
C LYS A 116 4.96 -14.96 -5.94
N ALA A 117 4.37 -15.55 -6.98
CA ALA A 117 4.52 -15.06 -8.34
C ALA A 117 3.96 -13.62 -8.47
N GLY A 118 4.68 -12.75 -9.19
CA GLY A 118 4.26 -11.36 -9.42
C GLY A 118 4.71 -10.34 -8.37
N SER A 119 5.31 -10.77 -7.25
CA SER A 119 5.82 -9.87 -6.19
C SER A 119 6.85 -8.85 -6.68
N GLN A 120 7.54 -9.13 -7.78
CA GLN A 120 8.47 -8.21 -8.44
C GLN A 120 7.81 -6.94 -8.98
N ALA A 121 6.48 -6.93 -9.15
CA ALA A 121 5.76 -5.73 -9.59
C ALA A 121 5.91 -4.57 -8.59
N TYR A 122 5.92 -4.84 -7.28
CA TYR A 122 6.07 -3.81 -6.26
C TYR A 122 7.50 -3.22 -6.24
N ALA A 123 8.53 -4.06 -6.38
CA ALA A 123 9.91 -3.58 -6.53
C ALA A 123 10.08 -2.73 -7.79
N LYS A 124 9.51 -3.14 -8.92
CA LYS A 124 9.53 -2.36 -10.17
C LYS A 124 8.75 -1.05 -10.06
N ALA A 125 7.66 -1.02 -9.28
CA ALA A 125 6.96 0.22 -8.97
C ALA A 125 7.83 1.15 -8.12
N ALA A 126 8.56 0.60 -7.15
CA ALA A 126 9.53 1.35 -6.34
C ALA A 126 10.69 1.94 -7.16
N ASP A 127 11.10 1.29 -8.25
CA ASP A 127 12.14 1.79 -9.17
C ASP A 127 11.66 2.99 -10.02
N ARG A 128 10.36 3.29 -10.03
CA ARG A 128 9.77 4.44 -10.73
C ARG A 128 9.59 5.67 -9.82
N CYS A 129 10.01 5.56 -8.57
CA CYS A 129 10.02 6.64 -7.60
C CYS A 129 11.27 7.50 -7.73
#